data_AF-A0AAJ4ZYX6-F1
#
_entry.id   AF-A0AAJ4ZYX6-F1
#
_cell.length_a   1.000
_cell.length_b   1.000
_cell.length_c   1.000
_cell.angle_alpha   90.00
_cell.angle_beta   90.00
_cell.angle_gamma   90.00
#
_symmetry.space_group_name_H-M   'P 1'
#
loop_
_entity.id
_entity.type
_entity.pdbx_description
1 polymer ?
#
loop_
_entity_poly.entity_id
_entity_poly.type
_entity_poly.pdbx_seq_one_letter_code
_entity_poly.pdbx_strand_id
1 'polypeptide(L)'
;MKKGREVKIVEIAAESGLGKTKVKKLLSRYWQRGMNKNAILPNYANSGGRGKTKNLNNDKVGRSRRVTVNGEYRSGINITDEIKTQFEHAINKYYRKANNYSLKNVYHFILRDFYADSKRAIEEQWYTRLITKVLILCMIHVI
;
A
#
# COMPACT_ATOMS: atom_id res chain seq x y z
N MET A 1 -1.94 39.48 26.42
CA MET A 1 -2.12 38.08 26.88
C MET A 1 -1.44 36.97 26.04
N LYS A 2 -0.72 37.23 24.93
CA LYS A 2 -0.12 36.14 24.09
C LYS A 2 1.28 35.65 24.48
N LYS A 3 2.04 36.38 25.32
CA LYS A 3 3.47 36.08 25.58
C LYS A 3 3.72 34.86 26.49
N GLY A 4 2.94 34.67 27.56
CA GLY A 4 3.20 33.61 28.54
C GLY A 4 3.06 32.19 27.99
N ARG A 5 2.08 31.95 27.11
CA ARG A 5 1.85 30.63 26.49
C ARG A 5 3.02 30.22 25.60
N GLU A 6 3.56 31.14 24.81
CA GLU A 6 4.65 30.82 23.90
C GLU A 6 5.93 30.46 24.66
N VAL A 7 6.22 31.16 25.77
CA VAL A 7 7.36 30.86 26.64
C VAL A 7 7.29 29.42 27.16
N LYS A 8 6.14 29.00 27.72
CA LYS A 8 5.97 27.62 28.21
C LYS A 8 6.08 26.57 27.10
N ILE A 9 5.62 26.88 25.89
CA ILE A 9 5.76 25.95 24.75
C ILE A 9 7.23 25.80 24.34
N VAL A 10 8.02 26.86 24.41
CA VAL A 10 9.47 26.83 24.11
C VAL A 10 10.20 25.96 25.13
N GLU A 11 9.91 26.16 26.42
CA GLU A 11 10.47 25.39 27.53
C GLU A 11 10.16 23.89 27.37
N ILE A 12 8.89 23.52 27.19
CA ILE A 12 8.47 22.13 26.99
C ILE A 12 9.11 21.51 25.73
N ALA A 13 9.23 22.29 24.65
CA ALA A 13 9.86 21.83 23.41
C ALA A 13 11.35 21.49 23.63
N ALA A 14 12.07 22.30 24.41
CA ALA A 14 13.47 22.06 24.75
C ALA A 14 13.63 20.81 25.63
N GLU A 15 12.80 20.67 26.67
CA GLU A 15 12.84 19.52 27.58
C GLU A 15 12.48 18.19 26.89
N SER A 16 11.47 18.21 26.00
CA SER A 16 10.96 17.00 25.35
C SER A 16 11.70 16.62 24.05
N GLY A 17 12.58 17.49 23.54
CA GLY A 17 13.21 17.33 22.22
C GLY A 17 12.22 17.40 21.05
N LEU A 18 10.98 17.83 21.27
CA LEU A 18 9.94 17.93 20.25
C LEU A 18 9.88 19.34 19.66
N GLY A 19 9.60 19.44 18.36
CA GLY A 19 9.35 20.74 17.73
C GLY A 19 8.11 21.44 18.31
N LYS A 20 8.17 22.78 18.43
CA LYS A 20 7.08 23.64 18.98
C LYS A 20 5.70 23.34 18.38
N THR A 21 5.64 23.09 17.07
CA THR A 21 4.41 22.75 16.35
C THR A 21 3.78 21.45 16.87
N LYS A 22 4.61 20.46 17.22
CA LYS A 22 4.13 19.19 17.75
C LYS A 22 3.59 19.35 19.17
N VAL A 23 4.31 20.09 20.02
CA VAL A 23 3.84 20.47 21.38
C VAL A 23 2.49 21.18 21.30
N LYS A 24 2.35 22.20 20.44
CA LYS A 24 1.08 22.93 20.21
C LYS A 24 -0.06 21.99 19.79
N LYS A 25 0.20 21.06 18.88
CA LYS A 25 -0.80 20.06 18.43
C LYS A 25 -1.22 19.12 19.56
N LEU A 26 -0.28 18.63 20.35
CA LEU A 26 -0.57 17.72 21.47
C LEU A 26 -1.40 18.41 22.55
N LEU A 27 -1.03 19.62 22.96
CA LEU A 27 -1.78 20.40 23.94
C LEU A 27 -3.20 20.73 23.45
N SER A 28 -3.34 21.10 22.18
CA SER A 28 -4.66 21.36 21.59
C SER A 28 -5.55 20.12 21.60
N ARG A 29 -5.00 18.94 21.26
CA ARG A 29 -5.74 17.67 21.35
C ARG A 29 -6.14 17.35 22.78
N TYR A 30 -5.23 17.55 23.74
CA TYR A 30 -5.49 17.30 25.16
C TYR A 30 -6.69 18.12 25.66
N TRP A 31 -6.70 19.43 25.41
CA TRP A 31 -7.81 20.29 25.84
C TRP A 31 -9.12 20.01 25.09
N GLN A 32 -9.06 19.80 23.78
CA GLN A 32 -10.26 19.55 22.97
C GLN A 32 -10.95 18.21 23.28
N ARG A 33 -10.26 17.26 23.92
CA ARG A 33 -10.73 15.88 24.14
C ARG A 33 -10.93 15.52 25.61
N GLY A 34 -11.06 16.53 26.48
CA GLY A 34 -11.40 16.32 27.89
C GLY A 34 -10.21 15.99 28.79
N MET A 35 -8.99 16.41 28.44
CA MET A 35 -7.83 16.48 29.35
C MET A 35 -7.47 15.16 30.06
N ASN A 36 -7.57 14.03 29.35
CA ASN A 36 -7.13 12.73 29.86
C ASN A 36 -5.88 12.24 29.11
N LYS A 37 -5.19 11.22 29.65
CA LYS A 37 -3.99 10.64 29.02
C LYS A 37 -4.26 10.11 27.60
N ASN A 38 -5.46 9.57 27.36
CA ASN A 38 -5.88 9.00 26.08
C ASN A 38 -6.12 10.08 25.00
N ALA A 39 -6.33 11.34 25.37
CA ALA A 39 -6.55 12.45 24.45
C ALA A 39 -5.38 12.68 23.47
N ILE A 40 -4.17 12.35 23.92
CA ILE A 40 -2.91 12.52 23.19
C ILE A 40 -2.77 11.46 22.08
N LEU A 41 -3.51 10.34 22.17
CA LEU A 41 -3.45 9.28 21.18
C LEU A 41 -3.82 9.79 19.77
N PRO A 42 -3.08 9.36 18.73
CA PRO A 42 -3.50 9.52 17.35
C PRO A 42 -4.89 8.92 17.09
N ASN A 43 -5.57 9.43 16.07
CA ASN A 43 -6.82 8.85 15.58
C ASN A 43 -6.55 7.57 14.79
N TYR A 44 -6.08 6.53 15.48
CA TYR A 44 -5.80 5.24 14.85
C TYR A 44 -7.05 4.64 14.18
N ALA A 45 -8.24 4.87 14.75
CA ALA A 45 -9.51 4.50 14.12
C ALA A 45 -9.72 5.12 12.72
N ASN A 46 -9.15 6.30 12.45
CA ASN A 46 -9.23 6.98 11.15
C ASN A 46 -7.99 6.73 10.29
N SER A 47 -7.06 5.90 10.74
CA SER A 47 -5.80 5.64 10.06
C SER A 47 -5.88 4.36 9.21
N GLY A 48 -5.06 4.27 8.16
CA GLY A 48 -4.87 3.04 7.38
C GLY A 48 -5.94 2.69 6.36
N GLY A 49 -7.16 3.23 6.45
CA GLY A 49 -8.21 3.00 5.44
C GLY A 49 -8.63 1.53 5.32
N ARG A 50 -8.57 0.77 6.43
CA ARG A 50 -8.98 -0.65 6.46
C ARG A 50 -10.44 -0.78 5.97
N GLY A 51 -10.66 -1.67 5.02
CA GLY A 51 -11.98 -1.92 4.43
C GLY A 51 -12.48 -0.83 3.47
N LYS A 52 -11.72 0.24 3.23
CA LYS A 52 -12.09 1.28 2.25
C LYS A 52 -11.43 0.98 0.91
N THR A 53 -12.24 0.81 -0.14
CA THR A 53 -11.75 0.74 -1.51
C THR A 53 -11.15 2.09 -1.89
N LYS A 54 -9.97 2.07 -2.51
CA LYS A 54 -9.33 3.29 -3.04
C LYS A 54 -9.80 3.50 -4.47
N ASN A 55 -10.26 4.72 -4.78
CA ASN A 55 -10.47 5.13 -6.17
C ASN A 55 -9.09 5.29 -6.82
N LEU A 56 -8.79 4.42 -7.80
CA LEU A 56 -7.53 4.44 -8.52
C LEU A 56 -7.69 5.34 -9.74
N ASN A 57 -6.81 6.33 -9.89
CA ASN A 57 -6.71 7.12 -11.11
C ASN A 57 -5.91 6.36 -12.18
N ASN A 58 -5.69 6.99 -13.33
CA ASN A 58 -4.84 6.46 -14.39
C ASN A 58 -3.38 6.25 -13.93
N ASP A 59 -2.91 7.05 -12.97
CA ASP A 59 -1.56 6.94 -12.42
C ASP A 59 -1.41 5.80 -11.42
N LYS A 60 -0.30 5.06 -11.53
CA LYS A 60 0.03 3.95 -10.62
C LYS A 60 0.11 4.45 -9.17
N VAL A 61 -0.68 3.84 -8.28
CA VAL A 61 -0.61 4.13 -6.85
C VAL A 61 0.59 3.44 -6.18
N GLY A 62 1.18 4.11 -5.18
CA GLY A 62 2.35 3.62 -4.46
C GLY A 62 3.66 3.86 -5.21
N ARG A 63 4.74 3.22 -4.78
CA ARG A 63 6.05 3.39 -5.43
C ARG A 63 6.02 2.75 -6.82
N SER A 64 6.03 3.56 -7.86
CA SER A 64 6.16 3.08 -9.24
C SER A 64 7.45 2.29 -9.42
N ARG A 65 7.33 1.17 -10.13
CA ARG A 65 8.48 0.34 -10.48
C ARG A 65 9.29 1.06 -11.55
N ARG A 66 10.60 1.21 -11.34
CA ARG A 66 11.53 1.77 -12.32
C ARG A 66 12.16 0.63 -13.10
N VAL A 67 11.54 0.25 -14.22
CA VAL A 67 12.07 -0.78 -15.13
C VAL A 67 12.03 -0.25 -16.55
N THR A 68 13.17 -0.38 -17.22
CA THR A 68 13.32 -0.06 -18.63
C THR A 68 13.26 -1.37 -19.41
N VAL A 69 12.35 -1.45 -20.38
CA VAL A 69 12.24 -2.58 -21.30
C VAL A 69 12.40 -2.01 -22.69
N ASN A 70 13.34 -2.55 -23.48
CA ASN A 70 13.63 -2.10 -24.85
C ASN A 70 13.90 -0.58 -24.96
N GLY A 71 14.56 0.01 -23.96
CA GLY A 71 14.88 1.44 -23.93
C GLY A 71 13.75 2.35 -23.43
N GLU A 72 12.54 1.83 -23.23
CA GLU A 72 11.39 2.60 -22.75
C GLU A 72 11.11 2.37 -21.26
N TYR A 73 10.81 3.44 -20.54
CA TYR A 73 10.38 3.37 -19.16
C TYR A 73 8.95 2.84 -19.09
N ARG A 74 8.76 1.67 -18.46
CA ARG A 74 7.42 1.11 -18.22
C ARG A 74 7.06 1.17 -16.74
N SER A 75 6.02 1.93 -16.43
CA SER A 75 5.40 1.90 -15.11
C SER A 75 4.53 0.65 -14.96
N GLY A 76 4.30 0.22 -13.72
CA GLY A 76 3.35 -0.86 -13.44
C GLY A 76 1.91 -0.42 -13.67
N ILE A 77 0.99 -1.39 -13.73
CA ILE A 77 -0.46 -1.15 -13.83
C ILE A 77 -1.11 -1.07 -12.45
N ASN A 78 -2.22 -0.32 -12.36
CA ASN A 78 -3.09 -0.36 -11.19
C ASN A 78 -3.88 -1.67 -11.14
N ILE A 79 -4.12 -2.20 -9.94
CA ILE A 79 -4.92 -3.40 -9.73
C ILE A 79 -6.40 -2.97 -9.71
N THR A 80 -7.06 -3.08 -10.86
CA THR A 80 -8.49 -2.81 -11.04
C THR A 80 -9.35 -3.94 -10.46
N ASP A 81 -10.65 -3.71 -10.33
CA ASP A 81 -11.58 -4.74 -9.84
C ASP A 81 -11.69 -5.93 -10.81
N GLU A 82 -11.52 -5.70 -12.11
CA GLU A 82 -11.40 -6.76 -13.12
C GLU A 82 -10.20 -7.67 -12.82
N ILE A 83 -9.01 -7.09 -12.60
CA ILE A 83 -7.81 -7.86 -12.26
C ILE A 83 -8.03 -8.62 -10.95
N LYS A 84 -8.67 -8.03 -9.93
CA LYS A 84 -9.00 -8.76 -8.69
C LYS A 84 -9.87 -9.98 -8.96
N THR A 85 -10.87 -9.84 -9.82
CA THR A 85 -11.78 -10.93 -10.21
C THR A 85 -11.03 -12.07 -10.91
N GLN A 86 -10.08 -11.73 -11.80
CA GLN A 86 -9.21 -12.73 -12.46
C GLN A 86 -8.34 -13.48 -11.44
N PHE A 87 -7.76 -12.77 -10.47
CA PHE A 87 -6.97 -13.37 -9.39
C PHE A 87 -7.82 -14.28 -8.51
N GLU A 88 -9.01 -13.85 -8.12
CA GLU A 88 -9.94 -14.65 -7.31
C GLU A 88 -10.35 -15.94 -8.05
N HIS A 89 -10.68 -15.82 -9.33
CA HIS A 89 -10.99 -16.99 -10.17
C HIS A 89 -9.84 -17.99 -10.19
N ALA A 90 -8.61 -17.54 -10.43
CA ALA A 90 -7.44 -18.43 -10.48
C ALA A 90 -7.09 -19.03 -9.11
N ILE A 91 -7.22 -18.28 -8.02
CA ILE A 91 -7.02 -18.79 -6.66
C ILE A 91 -8.04 -19.90 -6.36
N ASN A 92 -9.32 -19.67 -6.66
CA ASN A 92 -10.37 -20.67 -6.48
C ASN A 92 -10.17 -21.91 -7.35
N LYS A 93 -9.75 -21.71 -8.60
CA LYS A 93 -9.54 -22.80 -9.58
C LYS A 93 -8.31 -23.64 -9.28
N TYR A 94 -7.19 -23.01 -8.94
CA TYR A 94 -5.88 -23.68 -8.87
C TYR A 94 -5.34 -23.84 -7.45
N TYR A 95 -5.49 -22.83 -6.59
CA TYR A 95 -4.85 -22.82 -5.27
C TYR A 95 -5.68 -23.50 -4.19
N ARG A 96 -6.98 -23.19 -4.10
CA ARG A 96 -7.88 -23.70 -3.06
C ARG A 96 -8.33 -25.15 -3.31
N LYS A 97 -8.23 -25.64 -4.55
CA LYS A 97 -8.42 -27.07 -4.86
C LYS A 97 -7.23 -27.88 -4.33
N ALA A 98 -7.44 -29.17 -4.08
CA ALA A 98 -6.42 -30.11 -3.59
C ALA A 98 -5.32 -30.46 -4.63
N ASN A 99 -4.86 -29.47 -5.39
CA ASN A 99 -3.88 -29.61 -6.45
C ASN A 99 -2.44 -29.31 -5.98
N ASN A 100 -2.24 -28.92 -4.72
CA ASN A 100 -0.93 -28.61 -4.10
C ASN A 100 -0.06 -27.62 -4.91
N TYR A 101 -0.68 -26.72 -5.68
CA TYR A 101 0.06 -25.73 -6.45
C TYR A 101 0.61 -24.61 -5.56
N SER A 102 1.89 -24.28 -5.74
CA SER A 102 2.47 -23.10 -5.11
C SER A 102 1.84 -21.81 -5.66
N LEU A 103 1.87 -20.73 -4.88
CA LEU A 103 1.44 -19.39 -5.32
C LEU A 103 2.14 -18.95 -6.62
N LYS A 104 3.41 -19.36 -6.81
CA LYS A 104 4.17 -19.09 -8.04
C LYS A 104 3.53 -19.79 -9.26
N ASN A 105 3.09 -21.03 -9.10
CA ASN A 105 2.42 -21.77 -10.17
C ASN A 105 1.07 -21.12 -10.51
N VAL A 106 0.29 -20.75 -9.50
CA VAL A 106 -0.99 -20.06 -9.67
C VAL A 106 -0.80 -18.74 -10.42
N TYR A 107 0.25 -17.99 -10.11
CA TYR A 107 0.61 -16.78 -10.85
C TYR A 107 0.87 -17.06 -12.34
N HIS A 108 1.63 -18.11 -12.67
CA HIS A 108 1.84 -18.49 -14.07
C HIS A 108 0.53 -18.93 -14.76
N PHE A 109 -0.38 -19.58 -14.04
CA PHE A 109 -1.70 -19.91 -14.58
C PHE A 109 -2.56 -18.68 -14.82
N ILE A 110 -2.49 -17.65 -13.98
CA ILE A 110 -3.14 -16.35 -14.24
C ILE A 110 -2.61 -15.75 -15.54
N LEU A 111 -1.28 -15.69 -15.70
CA LEU A 111 -0.66 -15.18 -16.92
C LEU A 111 -1.11 -15.97 -18.15
N ARG A 112 -1.18 -17.30 -18.03
CA ARG A 112 -1.63 -18.16 -19.12
C ARG A 112 -3.10 -17.95 -19.47
N ASP A 113 -3.98 -17.95 -18.47
CA ASP A 113 -5.43 -17.97 -18.69
C ASP A 113 -5.97 -16.59 -19.15
N PHE A 114 -5.35 -15.49 -18.71
CA PHE A 114 -5.85 -14.13 -18.98
C PHE A 114 -4.95 -13.28 -19.86
N TYR A 115 -3.67 -13.63 -20.02
CA TYR A 115 -2.68 -12.79 -20.70
C TYR A 115 -1.88 -13.52 -21.79
N ALA A 116 -2.18 -14.78 -22.11
CA ALA A 116 -1.45 -15.54 -23.14
C ALA A 116 -1.77 -15.13 -24.57
N ASP A 117 -2.92 -14.49 -24.82
CA ASP A 117 -3.38 -14.10 -26.16
C ASP A 117 -2.94 -12.70 -26.61
N SER A 118 -1.88 -12.14 -26.03
CA SER A 118 -1.10 -11.10 -26.72
C SER A 118 -0.16 -11.74 -27.76
N LYS A 119 -0.71 -12.48 -28.73
CA LYS A 119 0.11 -13.00 -29.84
C LYS A 119 0.39 -11.85 -30.83
N ARG A 120 1.51 -11.15 -30.60
CA ARG A 120 2.42 -10.46 -31.56
C ARG A 120 3.03 -9.20 -30.91
N ALA A 121 4.07 -9.38 -30.12
CA ALA A 121 5.25 -8.50 -30.07
C ALA A 121 6.17 -8.97 -28.94
N ILE A 122 7.44 -9.15 -29.30
CA ILE A 122 8.59 -9.44 -28.44
C ILE A 122 8.76 -10.94 -28.16
N GLU A 123 9.46 -11.55 -29.10
CA GLU A 123 10.28 -12.75 -28.91
C GLU A 123 11.03 -12.72 -27.57
N GLU A 124 11.00 -13.89 -26.93
CA GLU A 124 12.02 -14.50 -26.09
C GLU A 124 12.75 -13.74 -24.98
N GLN A 125 12.79 -14.44 -23.84
CA GLN A 125 13.63 -14.24 -22.65
C GLN A 125 13.24 -13.05 -21.75
N TRP A 126 13.42 -13.22 -20.44
CA TRP A 126 13.27 -12.23 -19.34
C TRP A 126 12.07 -12.31 -18.38
N TYR A 127 11.02 -13.10 -18.62
CA TYR A 127 9.87 -13.11 -17.68
C TYR A 127 10.16 -13.69 -16.29
N THR A 128 11.27 -14.41 -16.08
CA THR A 128 11.55 -15.12 -14.82
C THR A 128 12.28 -14.32 -13.73
N ARG A 129 12.66 -13.05 -13.93
CA ARG A 129 13.41 -12.29 -12.90
C ARG A 129 12.78 -11.02 -12.34
N LEU A 130 11.61 -10.56 -12.81
CA LEU A 130 11.17 -9.17 -12.53
C LEU A 130 9.88 -8.99 -11.71
N ILE A 131 9.24 -10.06 -11.23
CA ILE A 131 7.95 -9.94 -10.50
C ILE A 131 7.94 -10.67 -9.14
N THR A 132 9.09 -11.18 -8.65
CA THR A 132 9.12 -12.05 -7.46
C THR A 132 9.02 -11.34 -6.10
N LYS A 133 9.17 -10.02 -5.98
CA LYS A 133 9.25 -9.35 -4.65
C LYS A 133 8.04 -8.54 -4.19
N VAL A 134 7.04 -8.29 -5.04
CA VAL A 134 5.89 -7.41 -4.65
C VAL A 134 4.54 -8.12 -4.67
N LEU A 135 4.36 -9.15 -5.51
CA LEU A 135 3.05 -9.80 -5.67
C LEU A 135 2.80 -10.97 -4.69
N ILE A 136 3.85 -11.54 -4.07
CA ILE A 136 3.71 -12.54 -2.99
C ILE A 136 2.98 -11.94 -1.77
N LEU A 137 3.14 -10.64 -1.51
CA LEU A 137 2.49 -9.97 -0.37
C LEU A 137 0.96 -9.79 -0.54
N CYS A 138 0.47 -9.72 -1.78
CA CYS A 138 -0.97 -9.61 -2.05
C CYS A 138 -1.70 -10.95 -1.86
N MET A 139 -1.04 -12.08 -2.14
CA MET A 139 -1.66 -13.40 -1.95
C MET A 139 -1.80 -13.80 -0.48
N ILE A 140 -0.97 -13.24 0.42
CA ILE A 140 -1.08 -13.46 1.88
C ILE A 140 -2.31 -12.75 2.48
N HIS A 141 -2.83 -11.70 1.84
CA HIS A 141 -3.98 -10.94 2.37
C HIS A 141 -5.35 -11.43 1.86
N VAL A 142 -5.39 -12.49 1.04
CA VAL A 142 -6.61 -13.06 0.42
C VAL A 142 -6.88 -14.50 0.88
N ILE A 143 -5.96 -15.09 1.65
CA ILE A 143 -6.16 -16.31 2.45
C ILE A 143 -6.57 -15.87 3.85
#